data_AF-A0A3B0A8Z5-F1
#
_entry.id   AF-A0A3B0A8Z5-F1
#
_cell.length_a   1.000
_cell.length_b   1.000
_cell.length_c   1.000
_cell.angle_alpha   90.00
_cell.angle_beta   90.00
_cell.angle_gamma   90.00
#
_symmetry.space_group_name_H-M   'P 1'
#
loop_
_entity.id
_entity.type
_entity.pdbx_description
1 polymer ?
#
loop_
_entity_poly.entity_id
_entity_poly.type
_entity_poly.pdbx_seq_one_letter_code
_entity_poly.pdbx_strand_id
1 'polypeptide(L)'
;MEPMRDPGAALGHIMEALVFSYVYEPERATFTLVTEYPFKSPGSIREFAAFVLSAAEFERLPGDLAPYQRFRESYQGSGPGGMVVQDVQQRDVGPDRHRLELWFGDNFGGVAVTYGEARGWTRGSTAEQVGPRQWVYRDLRTNEPFDLDYPFPSLAGGPA
;
A
#
# COMPACT_ATOMS: atom_id res chain seq x y z
N MET A 1 -13.14 5.67 -4.53
CA MET A 1 -12.47 5.32 -3.27
C MET A 1 -13.52 5.16 -2.19
N GLU A 2 -13.44 4.11 -1.39
CA GLU A 2 -14.36 3.84 -0.28
C GLU A 2 -13.60 3.88 1.03
N PRO A 3 -14.04 4.62 2.06
CA PRO A 3 -13.37 4.62 3.36
C PRO A 3 -13.53 3.27 4.06
N MET A 4 -12.44 2.77 4.65
CA MET A 4 -12.46 1.59 5.52
C MET A 4 -13.09 1.93 6.87
N ARG A 5 -13.89 1.01 7.41
CA ARG A 5 -14.44 1.15 8.76
C ARG A 5 -13.39 0.99 9.86
N ASP A 6 -12.46 0.06 9.66
CA ASP A 6 -11.40 -0.25 10.62
C ASP A 6 -10.07 -0.46 9.88
N PRO A 7 -9.31 0.61 9.60
CA PRO A 7 -8.05 0.52 8.88
C PRO A 7 -6.95 -0.20 9.68
N GLY A 8 -6.98 -0.14 11.02
CA GLY A 8 -6.00 -0.82 11.87
C GLY A 8 -6.13 -2.34 11.77
N ALA A 9 -7.36 -2.87 11.84
CA ALA A 9 -7.61 -4.28 11.59
C ALA A 9 -7.26 -4.66 10.15
N ALA A 10 -7.61 -3.82 9.17
CA ALA A 10 -7.34 -4.06 7.75
C ALA A 10 -5.84 -4.19 7.42
N LEU A 11 -4.96 -3.44 8.12
CA LEU A 11 -3.51 -3.59 7.99
C LEU A 11 -3.03 -5.00 8.36
N GLY A 12 -3.71 -5.69 9.29
CA GLY A 12 -3.35 -7.07 9.66
C GLY A 12 -3.63 -8.10 8.57
N HIS A 13 -4.37 -7.71 7.53
CA HIS A 13 -4.80 -8.60 6.46
C HIS A 13 -3.99 -8.45 5.17
N ILE A 14 -3.01 -7.54 5.12
CA ILE A 14 -2.21 -7.33 3.90
C ILE A 14 -1.03 -8.29 3.77
N MET A 15 -0.96 -9.34 4.58
CA MET A 15 -0.02 -10.44 4.39
C MET A 15 -0.15 -11.02 2.98
N GLU A 16 0.98 -11.27 2.32
CA GLU A 16 1.09 -11.70 0.92
C GLU A 16 0.54 -10.69 -0.12
N ALA A 17 0.17 -9.48 0.30
CA ALA A 17 -0.27 -8.45 -0.64
C ALA A 17 0.92 -7.81 -1.38
N LEU A 18 0.71 -7.49 -2.65
CA LEU A 18 1.65 -6.70 -3.43
C LEU A 18 1.68 -5.25 -2.91
N VAL A 19 2.87 -4.72 -2.67
CA VAL A 19 3.11 -3.31 -2.38
C VAL A 19 3.36 -2.58 -3.68
N PHE A 20 2.51 -1.58 -3.96
CA PHE A 20 2.66 -0.69 -5.11
C PHE A 20 3.54 0.49 -4.75
N SER A 21 3.31 1.08 -3.58
CA SER A 21 4.16 2.16 -3.09
C SER A 21 4.09 2.33 -1.58
N TYR A 22 5.14 2.93 -1.04
CA TYR A 22 5.06 3.63 0.23
C TYR A 22 5.80 4.95 0.14
N VAL A 23 5.37 5.94 0.93
CA VAL A 23 6.03 7.24 1.05
C VAL A 23 5.91 7.72 2.48
N TYR A 24 7.03 8.12 3.07
CA TYR A 24 7.08 8.87 4.32
C TYR A 24 7.36 10.35 4.03
N GLU A 25 6.48 11.22 4.49
CA GLU A 25 6.60 12.68 4.40
C GLU A 25 6.94 13.25 5.79
N PRO A 26 8.23 13.48 6.12
CA PRO A 26 8.65 13.88 7.47
C PRO A 26 8.06 15.23 7.90
N GLU A 27 7.90 16.18 6.98
CA GLU A 27 7.31 17.49 7.26
C GLU A 27 5.84 17.40 7.72
N ARG A 28 5.14 16.35 7.29
CA ARG A 28 3.74 16.10 7.63
C ARG A 28 3.58 15.00 8.68
N ALA A 29 4.68 14.38 9.13
CA ALA A 29 4.68 13.17 9.94
C ALA A 29 3.65 12.16 9.43
N THR A 30 3.67 11.89 8.13
CA THR A 30 2.67 11.05 7.46
C THR A 30 3.35 9.93 6.69
N PHE A 31 2.86 8.70 6.85
CA PHE A 31 3.27 7.54 6.06
C PHE A 31 2.09 7.04 5.24
N THR A 32 2.26 6.94 3.93
CA THR A 32 1.26 6.43 3.00
C THR A 32 1.73 5.09 2.45
N LEU A 33 0.87 4.08 2.47
CA LEU A 33 1.08 2.75 1.91
C LEU A 33 -0.02 2.44 0.89
N VAL A 34 0.36 1.96 -0.28
CA VAL A 34 -0.56 1.48 -1.31
C VAL A 34 -0.24 0.04 -1.65
N THR A 35 -1.25 -0.83 -1.57
CA THR A 35 -1.10 -2.27 -1.70
C THR A 35 -2.30 -2.90 -2.42
N GLU A 36 -2.13 -4.09 -2.96
CA GLU A 36 -3.27 -4.96 -3.28
C GLU A 36 -4.04 -5.28 -1.99
N TYR A 37 -5.33 -5.56 -2.11
CA TYR A 37 -6.16 -5.92 -0.97
C TYR A 37 -6.82 -7.28 -1.21
N PRO A 38 -6.67 -8.26 -0.29
CA PRO A 38 -7.17 -9.60 -0.53
C PRO A 38 -8.70 -9.69 -0.48
N PHE A 39 -9.37 -8.79 0.24
CA PHE A 39 -10.83 -8.77 0.32
C PHE A 39 -11.43 -8.00 -0.84
N LYS A 40 -11.87 -8.75 -1.86
CA LYS A 40 -12.48 -8.18 -3.06
C LYS A 40 -13.93 -7.81 -2.84
N SER A 41 -14.30 -6.61 -3.27
CA SER A 41 -15.71 -6.20 -3.38
C SER A 41 -16.43 -7.04 -4.44
N PRO A 42 -17.75 -7.27 -4.33
CA PRO A 42 -18.52 -7.94 -5.38
C PRO A 42 -18.32 -7.29 -6.75
N GLY A 43 -17.94 -8.08 -7.76
CA GLY A 43 -17.66 -7.60 -9.12
C GLY A 43 -16.24 -7.07 -9.35
N SER A 44 -15.44 -6.92 -8.30
CA SER A 44 -14.04 -6.50 -8.38
C SER A 44 -13.14 -7.64 -8.87
N ILE A 45 -12.34 -7.38 -9.91
CA ILE A 45 -11.30 -8.32 -10.39
C ILE A 45 -10.02 -8.15 -9.57
N ARG A 46 -9.64 -6.90 -9.27
CA ARG A 46 -8.56 -6.55 -8.34
C ARG A 46 -9.04 -5.49 -7.38
N GLU A 47 -8.67 -5.65 -6.11
CA GLU A 47 -8.95 -4.67 -5.07
C GLU A 47 -7.63 -4.10 -4.58
N PHE A 48 -7.61 -2.80 -4.31
CA PHE A 48 -6.46 -2.09 -3.80
C PHE A 48 -6.83 -1.41 -2.49
N ALA A 49 -5.84 -1.26 -1.61
CA ALA A 49 -5.95 -0.51 -0.38
C ALA A 49 -4.90 0.59 -0.34
N ALA A 50 -5.31 1.75 0.17
CA ALA A 50 -4.41 2.81 0.59
C ALA A 50 -4.58 3.05 2.08
N PHE A 51 -3.47 3.14 2.80
CA PHE A 51 -3.42 3.48 4.22
C PHE A 51 -2.61 4.75 4.40
N VAL A 52 -3.14 5.69 5.18
CA VAL A 52 -2.44 6.91 5.58
C VAL A 52 -2.34 6.89 7.09
N LEU A 53 -1.10 6.84 7.59
CA LEU A 53 -0.76 6.84 9.00
C LEU A 53 -0.25 8.22 9.39
N SER A 54 -0.88 8.86 10.38
CA SER A 54 -0.54 10.21 10.84
C SER A 54 0.13 10.21 12.21
N ALA A 55 0.85 11.29 12.51
CA ALA A 55 1.80 11.35 13.63
C ALA A 55 2.81 10.19 13.55
N ALA A 56 3.28 9.93 12.33
CA ALA A 56 4.13 8.82 11.98
C ALA A 56 5.59 9.11 12.32
N GLU A 57 6.23 8.15 12.97
CA GLU A 57 7.68 8.03 13.10
C GLU A 57 8.10 6.82 12.28
N PHE A 58 8.95 7.04 11.28
CA PHE A 58 9.34 6.05 10.30
C PHE A 58 10.75 5.51 10.56
N GLU A 59 10.90 4.20 10.40
CA GLU A 59 12.17 3.50 10.49
C GLU A 59 12.32 2.56 9.29
N ARG A 60 13.46 2.66 8.61
CA ARG A 60 13.85 1.70 7.57
C ARG A 60 14.58 0.52 8.21
N LEU A 61 14.05 -0.69 8.03
CA LEU A 61 14.68 -1.92 8.53
C LEU A 61 15.50 -2.55 7.40
N PRO A 62 16.85 -2.44 7.40
CA PRO A 62 17.66 -2.79 6.23
C PRO A 62 17.57 -4.28 5.85
N GLY A 63 17.64 -4.55 4.55
CA GLY A 63 17.87 -5.90 4.02
C GLY A 63 19.30 -6.07 3.49
N ASP A 64 19.57 -7.24 2.93
CA ASP A 64 20.92 -7.70 2.57
C ASP A 64 21.45 -7.12 1.26
N LEU A 65 20.56 -6.66 0.35
CA LEU A 65 20.97 -6.19 -0.97
C LEU A 65 21.15 -4.67 -1.03
N ALA A 66 22.39 -4.25 -1.26
CA ALA A 66 22.78 -2.85 -1.41
C ALA A 66 21.90 -2.04 -2.39
N PRO A 67 21.48 -2.55 -3.57
CA PRO A 67 20.60 -1.82 -4.47
C PRO A 67 19.26 -1.37 -3.86
N TYR A 68 18.75 -2.05 -2.83
CA TYR A 68 17.48 -1.71 -2.18
C TYR A 68 17.63 -0.71 -1.03
N GLN A 69 18.84 -0.41 -0.60
CA GLN A 69 19.11 0.57 0.46
C GLN A 69 18.80 2.02 0.04
N ARG A 70 18.59 2.27 -1.26
CA ARG A 70 18.12 3.57 -1.79
C ARG A 70 16.66 3.86 -1.47
N PHE A 71 15.83 2.83 -1.28
CA PHE A 71 14.42 2.96 -0.96
C PHE A 71 14.27 3.19 0.55
N ARG A 72 14.63 4.40 0.99
CA ARG A 72 14.60 4.76 2.40
C ARG A 72 13.21 5.22 2.80
N GLU A 73 12.83 6.41 2.35
CA GLU A 73 11.56 7.05 2.71
C GLU A 73 10.45 6.73 1.71
N SER A 74 10.81 6.27 0.51
CA SER A 74 9.83 5.92 -0.50
C SER A 74 10.22 4.71 -1.33
N TYR A 75 9.20 4.06 -1.85
CA TYR A 75 9.26 3.00 -2.86
C TYR A 75 8.08 3.16 -3.80
N GLN A 76 8.32 2.92 -5.09
CA GLN A 76 7.29 2.82 -6.12
C GLN A 76 7.67 1.61 -7.00
N GLY A 77 6.80 0.62 -7.04
CA GLY A 77 6.90 -0.50 -7.97
C GLY A 77 6.63 -0.03 -9.39
N SER A 78 7.32 -0.65 -10.37
CA SER A 78 7.03 -0.47 -11.79
C SER A 78 6.97 -1.83 -12.50
N GLY A 79 5.91 -2.04 -13.27
CA GLY A 79 5.70 -3.29 -14.00
C GLY A 79 5.48 -4.51 -13.08
N PRO A 80 5.68 -5.75 -13.58
CA PRO A 80 5.35 -6.98 -12.85
C PRO A 80 6.30 -7.31 -11.68
N GLY A 81 7.26 -6.42 -11.35
CA GLY A 81 8.22 -6.57 -10.25
C GLY A 81 7.79 -5.82 -8.99
N GLY A 82 6.62 -6.17 -8.45
CA GLY A 82 6.14 -5.65 -7.17
C GLY A 82 6.81 -6.34 -5.98
N MET A 83 6.98 -5.60 -4.90
CA MET A 83 7.36 -6.16 -3.61
C MET A 83 6.15 -6.80 -2.94
N VAL A 84 6.33 -7.85 -2.15
CA VAL A 84 5.23 -8.51 -1.42
C VAL A 84 5.45 -8.33 0.07
N VAL A 85 4.38 -8.10 0.83
CA VAL A 85 4.41 -8.14 2.29
C VAL A 85 4.55 -9.61 2.73
N GLN A 86 5.69 -9.96 3.33
CA GLN A 86 5.98 -11.32 3.81
C GLN A 86 5.76 -11.48 5.32
N ASP A 87 5.77 -10.37 6.07
CA ASP A 87 5.37 -10.37 7.47
C ASP A 87 4.68 -9.06 7.85
N VAL A 88 3.71 -9.16 8.75
CA VAL A 88 2.98 -8.02 9.33
C VAL A 88 2.93 -8.19 10.83
N GLN A 89 3.54 -7.26 11.56
CA GLN A 89 3.43 -7.20 13.01
C GLN A 89 2.79 -5.89 13.42
N GLN A 90 1.78 -5.98 14.29
CA GLN A 90 1.13 -4.83 14.90
C GLN A 90 1.16 -4.97 16.41
N ARG A 91 1.52 -3.89 17.10
CA ARG A 91 1.47 -3.82 18.57
C ARG A 91 1.18 -2.42 19.06
N ASP A 92 0.50 -2.33 20.18
CA ASP A 92 0.34 -1.06 20.90
C ASP A 92 1.63 -0.73 21.63
N VAL A 93 2.09 0.51 21.50
CA VAL A 93 3.28 1.04 22.19
C VAL A 93 2.95 2.20 23.12
N GLY A 94 1.66 2.51 23.27
CA GLY A 94 1.11 3.51 24.17
C GLY A 94 -0.42 3.57 24.04
N PRO A 95 -1.10 4.41 24.83
CA PRO A 95 -2.58 4.49 24.85
C PRO A 95 -3.20 4.82 23.49
N ASP A 96 -2.53 5.68 22.72
CA ASP A 96 -2.98 6.16 21.40
C ASP A 96 -1.84 6.03 20.37
N ARG A 97 -0.95 5.06 20.56
CA ARG A 97 0.21 4.85 19.70
C ARG A 97 0.34 3.39 19.35
N HIS A 98 0.40 3.14 18.05
CA HIS A 98 0.53 1.81 17.49
C HIS A 98 1.83 1.73 16.71
N ARG A 99 2.43 0.55 16.67
CA ARG A 99 3.58 0.26 15.81
C ARG A 99 3.20 -0.83 14.82
N LEU A 100 3.36 -0.50 13.55
CA LEU A 100 3.26 -1.41 12.42
C LEU A 100 4.67 -1.74 11.93
N GLU A 101 4.98 -3.01 11.77
CA GLU A 101 6.19 -3.48 11.10
C GLU A 101 5.77 -4.31 9.89
N LEU A 102 6.33 -3.98 8.72
CA LEU A 102 6.11 -4.68 7.46
C LEU A 102 7.46 -5.22 6.98
N TRP A 103 7.53 -6.54 6.79
CA TRP A 103 8.71 -7.19 6.20
C TRP A 103 8.43 -7.56 4.75
N PHE A 104 9.42 -7.36 3.89
CA PHE A 104 9.34 -7.62 2.47
C PHE A 104 10.34 -8.67 1.98
N GLY A 105 10.94 -9.39 2.92
CA GLY A 105 11.94 -10.44 2.70
C GLY A 105 13.37 -9.94 2.85
N ASP A 106 14.30 -10.87 3.11
CA ASP A 106 15.66 -10.58 3.59
C ASP A 106 16.46 -9.66 2.65
N ASN A 107 16.26 -9.80 1.34
CA ASN A 107 16.96 -8.97 0.36
C ASN A 107 16.59 -7.49 0.48
N PHE A 108 15.30 -7.18 0.59
CA PHE A 108 14.81 -5.80 0.67
C PHE A 108 14.80 -5.30 2.11
N GLY A 109 14.46 -6.15 3.07
CA GLY A 109 14.21 -5.79 4.45
C GLY A 109 12.76 -5.34 4.65
N GLY A 110 12.55 -4.31 5.46
CA GLY A 110 11.22 -3.84 5.82
C GLY A 110 11.15 -2.38 6.20
N VAL A 111 9.99 -1.99 6.71
CA VAL A 111 9.73 -0.69 7.32
C VAL A 111 9.00 -0.88 8.64
N ALA A 112 9.26 0.01 9.59
CA ALA A 112 8.48 0.13 10.80
C ALA A 112 7.95 1.55 10.94
N VAL A 113 6.69 1.67 11.36
CA VAL A 113 6.01 2.94 11.53
C VAL A 113 5.30 2.94 12.86
N THR A 114 5.70 3.86 13.73
CA THR A 114 4.91 4.18 14.92
C THR A 114 3.96 5.31 14.58
N TYR A 115 2.66 5.15 14.77
CA TYR A 115 1.63 6.13 14.36
C TYR A 115 0.57 6.33 15.44
N GLY A 116 -0.19 7.43 15.32
CA GLY A 116 -1.32 7.74 16.20
C GLY A 116 -2.68 7.43 15.59
N GLU A 117 -2.90 7.84 14.34
CA GLU A 117 -4.17 7.60 13.61
C GLU A 117 -3.88 6.87 12.31
N ALA A 118 -4.76 5.93 11.94
CA ALA A 118 -4.78 5.30 10.62
C ALA A 118 -6.08 5.65 9.90
N ARG A 119 -5.96 6.01 8.63
CA ARG A 119 -7.08 6.11 7.69
C ARG A 119 -6.83 5.15 6.54
N GLY A 120 -7.89 4.51 6.06
CA GLY A 120 -7.80 3.53 4.99
C GLY A 120 -8.88 3.73 3.94
N TRP A 121 -8.55 3.41 2.70
CA TRP A 121 -9.50 3.38 1.59
C TRP A 121 -9.30 2.15 0.75
N THR A 122 -10.40 1.61 0.21
CA THR A 122 -10.37 0.61 -0.85
C THR A 122 -10.77 1.19 -2.19
N ARG A 123 -10.31 0.54 -3.25
CA ARG A 123 -10.68 0.85 -4.62
C ARG A 123 -10.60 -0.43 -5.46
N GLY A 124 -11.73 -0.82 -6.04
CA GLY A 124 -11.82 -2.00 -6.90
C GLY A 124 -11.71 -1.63 -8.38
N SER A 125 -11.20 -2.57 -9.17
CA SER A 125 -11.20 -2.47 -10.63
C SER A 125 -11.94 -3.65 -11.28
N THR A 126 -12.57 -3.38 -12.41
CA THR A 126 -13.04 -4.40 -13.35
C THR A 126 -12.02 -4.57 -14.48
N ALA A 127 -12.11 -5.68 -15.20
CA ALA A 127 -11.24 -5.95 -16.34
C ALA A 127 -12.05 -6.53 -17.49
N GLU A 128 -11.83 -6.01 -18.70
CA GLU A 128 -12.40 -6.52 -19.94
C GLU A 128 -11.29 -6.87 -20.91
N GLN A 129 -11.33 -8.08 -21.48
CA GLN A 129 -10.39 -8.48 -22.52
C GLN A 129 -10.87 -7.97 -23.88
N VAL A 130 -10.19 -6.96 -24.42
CA VAL A 130 -10.53 -6.34 -25.71
C VAL A 130 -9.70 -6.87 -26.89
N GLY A 131 -8.76 -7.78 -26.62
CA GLY A 131 -7.93 -8.43 -27.63
C GLY A 131 -7.11 -9.59 -27.07
N PRO A 132 -6.34 -10.33 -27.92
CA PRO A 132 -5.66 -11.57 -27.53
C PRO A 132 -4.70 -11.46 -26.34
N ARG A 133 -4.23 -10.25 -26.00
CA ARG A 133 -3.38 -9.95 -24.82
C ARG A 133 -3.64 -8.55 -24.24
N GLN A 134 -4.77 -7.95 -24.58
CA GLN A 134 -5.09 -6.58 -24.18
C GLN A 134 -6.26 -6.59 -23.22
N TRP A 135 -6.01 -6.07 -22.03
CA TRP A 135 -6.99 -5.89 -20.98
C TRP A 135 -7.20 -4.40 -20.76
N VAL A 136 -8.46 -3.98 -20.68
CA VAL A 136 -8.84 -2.64 -20.26
C VAL A 136 -9.35 -2.75 -18.82
N TYR A 137 -8.75 -1.95 -17.94
CA TYR A 137 -9.16 -1.87 -16.55
C TYR A 137 -9.99 -0.60 -16.32
N ARG A 138 -11.05 -0.74 -15.54
CA ARG A 138 -11.94 0.37 -15.18
C ARG A 138 -12.21 0.39 -13.70
N ASP A 139 -12.45 1.57 -13.15
CA ASP A 139 -12.89 1.72 -11.77
C ASP A 139 -14.25 1.03 -11.60
N LEU A 140 -14.37 0.17 -10.59
CA LEU A 140 -15.58 -0.61 -10.34
C LEU A 140 -16.82 0.28 -10.12
N ARG A 141 -16.64 1.48 -9.58
CA ARG A 141 -17.75 2.40 -9.25
C ARG A 141 -18.01 3.42 -10.34
N THR A 142 -16.96 4.04 -10.88
CA THR A 142 -17.11 5.15 -11.83
C THR A 142 -17.05 4.71 -13.28
N ASN A 143 -16.59 3.49 -13.55
CA ASN A 143 -16.37 2.93 -14.90
C ASN A 143 -15.34 3.74 -15.74
N GLU A 144 -14.63 4.68 -15.12
CA GLU A 144 -13.56 5.45 -15.73
C GLU A 144 -12.29 4.59 -15.90
N PRO A 145 -11.35 4.98 -16.79
CA PRO A 145 -10.07 4.28 -16.92
C PRO A 145 -9.35 4.13 -15.58
N PHE A 146 -8.79 2.94 -15.34
CA PHE A 146 -8.09 2.63 -14.10
C PHE A 146 -6.61 2.34 -14.36
N ASP A 147 -5.75 3.10 -13.69
CA ASP A 147 -4.32 2.88 -13.68
C ASP A 147 -3.94 1.92 -12.55
N LEU A 148 -3.40 0.74 -12.89
CA LEU A 148 -2.99 -0.27 -11.92
C LEU A 148 -1.66 0.10 -11.24
N ASP A 149 -0.81 0.91 -11.87
CA ASP A 149 0.45 1.35 -11.27
C ASP A 149 0.21 2.47 -10.25
N TYR A 150 -0.88 3.23 -10.43
CA TYR A 150 -1.33 4.30 -9.54
C TYR A 150 -2.82 4.16 -9.16
N PRO A 151 -3.18 3.14 -8.35
CA PRO A 151 -4.59 2.90 -7.99
C PRO A 151 -5.18 4.03 -7.14
N PHE A 152 -4.37 4.87 -6.51
CA PHE A 152 -4.80 6.06 -5.76
C PHE A 152 -3.99 7.31 -6.17
N PRO A 153 -4.28 7.93 -7.34
CA PRO A 153 -3.49 9.04 -7.87
C PRO A 153 -3.45 10.29 -6.97
N SER A 154 -4.46 10.49 -6.13
CA SER A 154 -4.52 11.61 -5.20
C SER A 154 -3.74 11.39 -3.90
N LEU A 155 -3.23 10.18 -3.66
CA LEU A 155 -2.55 9.78 -2.42
C LEU A 155 -1.10 9.34 -2.69
N ALA A 156 -0.87 8.64 -3.80
CA ALA A 156 0.46 8.53 -4.35
C ALA A 156 0.83 9.91 -4.87
N GLY A 157 2.00 10.46 -4.51
CA GLY A 157 2.54 11.68 -5.11
C GLY A 157 2.90 11.46 -6.57
N GLY A 158 1.89 11.14 -7.40
CA GLY A 158 2.05 10.85 -8.82
C GLY A 158 2.70 12.03 -9.53
N PRO A 159 3.35 11.80 -10.68
CA PRO A 159 3.92 12.89 -11.45
C PRO A 159 2.82 13.91 -11.77
N ALA A 160 3.10 15.18 -11.45
CA ALA A 160 2.30 16.32 -11.86
C ALA A 160 2.21 16.42 -13.39
#